data_AF-A0A420CWQ4-F1
#
_entry.id   AF-A0A420CWQ4-F1
#
_cell.length_a   1.000
_cell.length_b   1.000
_cell.length_c   1.000
_cell.angle_alpha   90.00
_cell.angle_beta   90.00
_cell.angle_gamma   90.00
#
_symmetry.space_group_name_H-M   'P 1'
#
loop_
_entity.id
_entity.type
_entity.pdbx_description
1 polymer ?
#
loop_
_entity_poly.entity_id
_entity_poly.type
_entity_poly.pdbx_seq_one_letter_code
_entity_poly.pdbx_strand_id
1 'polypeptide(L)'
;MTGFSFNTFFGLEGKIAAYPEATIFGAMLVPILLLIPIAVIGWIFRKLKFNMYIIHVLMYTLLFTFIIGTLTIFILFFITDKNGVKLAYCWLTILTGMFVFSLINANTITKMFSDWSKIIKERQNQ
;
A
#
# COMPACT_ATOMS: atom_id res chain seq x y z
N MET A 1 -4.07 15.51 -30.74
CA MET A 1 -3.82 14.34 -29.86
C MET A 1 -2.66 14.69 -28.93
N THR A 2 -2.94 15.10 -27.70
CA THR A 2 -1.91 15.22 -26.66
C THR A 2 -1.55 13.81 -26.21
N GLY A 3 -0.45 13.28 -26.73
CA GLY A 3 0.03 11.94 -26.37
C GLY A 3 0.35 11.85 -24.89
N PHE A 4 0.09 10.69 -24.29
CA PHE A 4 0.50 10.39 -22.93
C PHE A 4 2.02 10.60 -22.80
N SER A 5 2.44 11.44 -21.87
CA SER A 5 3.84 11.70 -21.55
C SER A 5 4.14 11.13 -20.18
N PHE A 6 5.16 10.28 -20.08
CA PHE A 6 5.66 9.74 -18.81
C PHE A 6 6.27 10.81 -17.88
N ASN A 7 6.34 12.07 -18.33
CA ASN A 7 6.76 13.21 -17.51
C ASN A 7 5.59 14.06 -17.00
N THR A 8 4.35 13.73 -17.36
CA THR A 8 3.15 14.42 -16.89
C THR A 8 2.51 13.58 -15.78
N PHE A 9 2.04 14.18 -14.69
CA PHE A 9 1.41 13.46 -13.58
C PHE A 9 0.20 14.25 -13.07
N PHE A 10 -0.94 14.12 -13.74
CA PHE A 10 -2.19 14.82 -13.37
C PHE A 10 -2.03 16.34 -13.17
N GLY A 11 -1.09 16.99 -13.87
CA GLY A 11 -0.77 18.42 -13.72
C GLY A 11 0.10 18.77 -12.50
N LEU A 12 0.60 17.75 -11.77
CA LEU A 12 1.47 17.90 -10.60
C LEU A 12 2.95 17.71 -10.94
N GLU A 13 3.30 17.41 -12.19
CA GLU A 13 4.67 17.12 -12.62
C GLU A 13 5.69 18.18 -12.18
N GLY A 14 5.35 19.47 -12.28
CA GLY A 14 6.23 20.55 -11.83
C GLY A 14 6.51 20.53 -10.33
N LYS A 15 5.50 20.17 -9.50
CA LYS A 15 5.66 20.07 -8.04
C LYS A 15 6.44 18.82 -7.65
N ILE A 16 6.19 17.70 -8.33
CA ILE A 16 6.89 16.43 -8.10
C ILE A 16 8.35 16.54 -8.51
N ALA A 17 8.64 17.22 -9.62
CA ALA A 17 10.01 17.45 -10.09
C ALA A 17 10.77 18.46 -9.21
N ALA A 18 10.07 19.42 -8.58
CA ALA A 18 10.70 20.38 -7.68
C ALA A 18 11.16 19.76 -6.35
N TYR A 19 10.42 18.76 -5.85
CA TYR A 19 10.72 18.08 -4.57
C TYR A 19 10.48 16.56 -4.68
N PRO A 20 11.28 15.84 -5.47
CA PRO A 20 11.05 14.42 -5.74
C PRO A 20 11.22 13.58 -4.47
N GLU A 21 12.21 13.88 -3.63
CA GLU A 21 12.45 13.20 -2.37
C GLU A 21 11.24 13.32 -1.44
N ALA A 22 10.80 14.55 -1.18
CA ALA A 22 9.69 14.81 -0.28
C ALA A 22 8.38 14.17 -0.77
N THR A 23 8.16 14.19 -2.09
CA THR A 23 6.98 13.56 -2.70
C THR A 23 7.00 12.04 -2.51
N ILE A 24 8.13 11.40 -2.79
CA ILE A 24 8.26 9.94 -2.72
C ILE A 24 8.23 9.45 -1.28
N PHE A 25 9.03 10.05 -0.40
CA PHE A 25 9.06 9.65 1.01
C PHE A 25 7.74 9.98 1.72
N GLY A 26 7.08 11.08 1.34
CA GLY A 26 5.72 11.37 1.78
C GLY A 26 4.73 10.30 1.34
N ALA A 27 4.78 9.88 0.07
CA ALA A 27 3.92 8.83 -0.48
C ALA A 27 4.11 7.47 0.23
N MET A 28 5.35 7.15 0.66
CA MET A 28 5.65 5.93 1.41
C MET A 28 4.94 5.84 2.77
N LEU A 29 4.63 6.98 3.40
CA LEU A 29 3.93 7.03 4.67
C LEU A 29 2.40 6.97 4.53
N VAL A 30 1.87 7.26 3.33
CA VAL A 30 0.43 7.26 3.05
C VAL A 30 -0.24 5.95 3.45
N PRO A 31 0.30 4.75 3.14
CA PRO A 31 -0.32 3.51 3.56
C PRO A 31 -0.46 3.39 5.07
N ILE A 32 0.55 3.79 5.85
CA ILE A 32 0.47 3.76 7.32
C ILE A 32 -0.59 4.73 7.83
N LEU A 33 -0.61 5.95 7.29
CA LEU A 33 -1.59 6.96 7.69
C LEU A 33 -3.01 6.50 7.40
N LEU A 34 -3.24 5.82 6.27
CA LEU A 34 -4.55 5.31 5.88
C LEU A 34 -4.98 4.06 6.68
N LEU A 35 -4.06 3.31 7.29
CA LEU A 35 -4.43 2.18 8.17
C LEU A 35 -5.28 2.65 9.36
N ILE A 36 -5.03 3.86 9.88
CA ILE A 36 -5.76 4.42 11.03
C ILE A 36 -7.26 4.60 10.73
N PRO A 37 -7.67 5.39 9.73
CA PRO A 37 -9.08 5.56 9.41
C PRO A 37 -9.73 4.25 8.96
N ILE A 38 -9.02 3.37 8.24
CA ILE A 38 -9.57 2.06 7.84
C ILE A 38 -9.81 1.16 9.04
N ALA A 39 -8.93 1.18 10.05
CA ALA A 39 -9.15 0.45 11.29
C ALA A 39 -10.38 0.98 12.05
N VAL A 40 -10.59 2.29 12.09
CA VAL A 40 -11.79 2.91 12.69
C VAL A 40 -13.06 2.50 11.94
N ILE A 41 -13.05 2.56 10.60
CA ILE A 41 -14.18 2.11 9.76
C ILE A 41 -14.42 0.60 9.99
N GLY A 42 -13.37 -0.20 10.07
CA GLY A 42 -13.44 -1.62 10.37
C GLY A 42 -14.05 -1.92 11.74
N TRP A 43 -13.78 -1.10 12.74
CA TRP A 43 -14.42 -1.20 14.04
C TRP A 43 -15.93 -0.91 13.96
N ILE A 44 -16.33 0.12 13.21
CA ILE A 44 -17.75 0.42 12.95
C ILE A 44 -18.43 -0.74 12.21
N PHE A 45 -17.81 -1.28 11.16
CA PHE A 45 -18.35 -2.42 10.39
C PHE A 45 -18.57 -3.63 11.29
N ARG A 46 -17.64 -3.90 12.21
CA ARG A 46 -17.78 -4.99 13.19
C ARG A 46 -18.97 -4.77 14.12
N LYS A 47 -19.20 -3.54 14.59
CA LYS A 47 -20.35 -3.19 15.44
C LYS A 47 -21.68 -3.35 14.69
N LEU A 48 -21.71 -3.00 13.41
CA LEU A 48 -22.89 -3.13 12.54
C LEU A 48 -23.07 -4.54 11.94
N LYS A 49 -22.15 -5.47 12.24
CA LYS A 49 -22.11 -6.84 11.67
C LYS A 49 -22.07 -6.86 10.14
N PHE A 50 -21.44 -5.85 9.52
CA PHE A 50 -21.22 -5.82 8.09
C PHE A 50 -20.09 -6.78 7.68
N ASN A 51 -20.07 -7.12 6.39
CA ASN A 51 -19.04 -7.99 5.85
C ASN A 51 -17.66 -7.32 5.94
N MET A 52 -16.75 -7.94 6.70
CA MET A 52 -15.39 -7.44 6.94
C MET A 52 -14.44 -7.67 5.76
N TYR A 53 -14.87 -8.39 4.70
CA TYR A 53 -14.03 -8.75 3.57
C TYR A 53 -13.31 -7.54 2.95
N ILE A 54 -14.06 -6.48 2.63
CA ILE A 54 -13.49 -5.29 2.00
C ILE A 54 -12.50 -4.56 2.93
N ILE A 55 -12.75 -4.59 4.24
CA ILE A 55 -11.84 -4.01 5.24
C ILE A 55 -10.53 -4.80 5.28
N HIS A 56 -10.59 -6.14 5.29
CA HIS A 56 -9.40 -6.96 5.24
C HIS A 56 -8.61 -6.74 3.95
N VAL A 57 -9.28 -6.72 2.79
CA VAL A 57 -8.65 -6.41 1.49
C VAL A 57 -7.90 -5.08 1.57
N LEU A 58 -8.53 -4.02 2.06
CA LEU A 58 -7.92 -2.71 2.16
C LEU A 58 -6.74 -2.70 3.14
N MET A 59 -6.88 -3.31 4.32
CA MET A 59 -5.79 -3.41 5.30
C MET A 59 -4.59 -4.17 4.74
N TYR A 60 -4.81 -5.29 4.04
CA TYR A 60 -3.73 -6.06 3.40
C TYR A 60 -3.09 -5.31 2.25
N THR A 61 -3.89 -4.61 1.43
CA THR A 61 -3.37 -3.74 0.37
C THR A 61 -2.40 -2.73 0.96
N LEU A 62 -2.81 -1.98 1.98
CA LEU A 62 -1.96 -0.97 2.62
C LEU A 62 -0.72 -1.59 3.27
N LEU A 63 -0.86 -2.72 3.96
CA LEU A 63 0.27 -3.42 4.58
C LEU A 63 1.30 -3.87 3.54
N PHE A 64 0.88 -4.55 2.48
CA PHE A 64 1.80 -5.05 1.45
C PHE A 64 2.34 -3.93 0.58
N THR A 65 1.56 -2.89 0.26
CA THR A 65 2.07 -1.70 -0.41
C THR A 65 3.10 -0.98 0.45
N PHE A 66 2.89 -0.89 1.76
CA PHE A 66 3.91 -0.32 2.64
C PHE A 66 5.21 -1.12 2.58
N ILE A 67 5.15 -2.44 2.76
CA ILE A 67 6.36 -3.28 2.81
C ILE A 67 7.04 -3.34 1.43
N ILE A 68 6.32 -3.80 0.41
CA ILE A 68 6.85 -4.06 -0.92
C ILE A 68 7.06 -2.74 -1.67
N GLY A 69 6.08 -1.85 -1.65
CA GLY A 69 6.17 -0.56 -2.34
C GLY A 69 7.30 0.30 -1.80
N THR A 70 7.46 0.41 -0.48
CA THR A 70 8.56 1.21 0.09
C THR A 70 9.90 0.63 -0.30
N LEU A 71 10.09 -0.68 -0.16
CA LEU A 71 11.35 -1.33 -0.54
C LEU A 71 11.65 -1.13 -2.03
N THR A 72 10.68 -1.36 -2.91
CA THR A 72 10.84 -1.20 -4.36
C THR A 72 11.17 0.23 -4.74
N ILE A 73 10.43 1.23 -4.25
CA ILE A 73 10.73 2.63 -4.60
C ILE A 73 12.02 3.09 -3.96
N PHE A 74 12.36 2.65 -2.75
CA PHE A 74 13.65 2.96 -2.14
C PHE A 74 14.80 2.47 -3.03
N ILE A 75 14.76 1.23 -3.51
CA ILE A 75 15.76 0.69 -4.45
C ILE A 75 15.76 1.48 -5.76
N LEU A 76 14.60 1.67 -6.39
CA LEU A 76 14.48 2.39 -7.66
C LEU A 76 15.01 3.83 -7.55
N PHE A 77 14.78 4.51 -6.44
CA PHE A 77 15.28 5.86 -6.20
C PHE A 77 16.81 5.93 -6.25
N PHE A 78 17.52 4.92 -5.76
CA PHE A 78 18.99 4.92 -5.79
C PHE A 78 19.61 4.47 -7.12
N ILE A 79 18.91 3.64 -7.90
CA ILE A 79 19.46 3.09 -9.15
C ILE A 79 19.01 3.83 -10.43
N THR A 80 18.00 4.69 -10.32
CA THR A 80 17.45 5.45 -11.47
C THR A 80 17.80 6.94 -11.41
N ASP A 81 17.29 7.70 -12.37
CA ASP A 81 17.45 9.15 -12.50
C ASP A 81 16.71 9.98 -11.42
N LYS A 82 16.21 9.34 -10.35
CA LYS A 82 15.45 9.98 -9.26
C LYS A 82 14.25 10.79 -9.75
N ASN A 83 13.75 10.49 -10.94
CA ASN A 83 12.62 11.20 -11.51
C ASN A 83 11.35 10.85 -10.72
N GLY A 84 10.88 11.82 -9.94
CA GLY A 84 9.73 11.64 -9.05
C GLY A 84 8.44 11.26 -9.77
N VAL A 85 8.25 11.70 -11.02
CA VAL A 85 7.05 11.35 -11.80
C VAL A 85 7.05 9.88 -12.17
N LYS A 86 8.17 9.36 -12.66
CA LYS A 86 8.32 7.93 -12.98
C LYS A 86 8.14 7.07 -11.73
N LEU A 87 8.74 7.49 -10.61
CA LEU A 87 8.64 6.77 -9.35
C LEU A 87 7.21 6.79 -8.78
N ALA A 88 6.46 7.88 -8.97
CA ALA A 88 5.04 7.94 -8.63
C ALA A 88 4.20 6.96 -9.46
N TYR A 89 4.48 6.82 -10.76
CA TYR A 89 3.83 5.79 -11.59
C TYR A 89 4.16 4.37 -11.14
N CYS A 90 5.41 4.10 -10.77
CA CYS A 90 5.80 2.82 -10.19
C CYS A 90 5.05 2.56 -8.88
N TRP A 91 4.95 3.56 -8.01
CA TRP A 91 4.21 3.45 -6.75
C TRP A 91 2.73 3.13 -6.97
N LEU A 92 2.05 3.83 -7.88
CA LEU A 92 0.65 3.55 -8.23
C LEU A 92 0.46 2.15 -8.81
N THR A 93 1.41 1.68 -9.62
CA THR A 93 1.38 0.32 -10.18
C THR A 93 1.48 -0.72 -9.06
N ILE A 94 2.38 -0.51 -8.10
CA ILE A 94 2.53 -1.42 -6.95
C ILE A 94 1.28 -1.41 -6.07
N LEU A 95 0.74 -0.22 -5.76
CA LEU A 95 -0.51 -0.09 -5.01
C LEU A 95 -1.66 -0.86 -5.68
N THR A 96 -1.82 -0.69 -6.99
CA THR A 96 -2.85 -1.39 -7.78
C THR A 96 -2.63 -2.90 -7.79
N GLY A 97 -1.38 -3.34 -7.99
CA GLY A 97 -1.02 -4.76 -7.95
C GLY A 97 -1.32 -5.40 -6.59
N MET A 98 -0.96 -4.72 -5.50
CA MET A 98 -1.24 -5.19 -4.13
C MET A 98 -2.73 -5.19 -3.81
N PHE A 99 -3.49 -4.25 -4.38
CA PHE A 99 -4.95 -4.23 -4.25
C PHE A 99 -5.59 -5.45 -4.91
N VAL A 100 -5.22 -5.73 -6.17
CA VAL A 100 -5.71 -6.92 -6.89
C VAL A 100 -5.27 -8.21 -6.20
N PHE A 101 -4.00 -8.29 -5.78
CA PHE A 101 -3.49 -9.45 -5.03
C PHE A 101 -4.29 -9.69 -3.75
N SER A 102 -4.56 -8.63 -2.98
CA SER A 102 -5.35 -8.71 -1.75
C SER A 102 -6.81 -9.05 -2.03
N LEU A 103 -7.40 -8.51 -3.10
CA LEU A 103 -8.77 -8.83 -3.53
C LEU A 103 -8.95 -10.31 -3.86
N ILE A 104 -7.95 -10.96 -4.45
CA ILE A 104 -8.04 -12.37 -4.82
C ILE A 104 -7.74 -13.27 -3.60
N ASN A 105 -6.83 -12.84 -2.73
CA ASN A 105 -6.23 -13.70 -1.70
C ASN A 105 -6.62 -13.35 -0.25
N ALA A 106 -7.53 -12.39 -0.01
CA ALA A 106 -7.83 -11.91 1.34
C ALA A 106 -8.19 -13.02 2.34
N ASN A 107 -8.98 -14.02 1.93
CA ASN A 107 -9.35 -15.13 2.80
C ASN A 107 -8.14 -15.99 3.18
N THR A 108 -7.27 -16.30 2.22
CA THR A 108 -6.02 -17.05 2.43
C THR A 108 -5.09 -16.29 3.37
N ILE A 109 -4.90 -14.99 3.13
CA ILE A 109 -4.05 -14.13 3.96
C ILE A 109 -4.59 -14.05 5.39
N THR A 110 -5.91 -13.87 5.55
CA THR A 110 -6.56 -13.86 6.87
C THR A 110 -6.30 -15.15 7.62
N LYS A 111 -6.44 -16.30 6.94
CA LYS A 111 -6.18 -17.61 7.51
C LYS A 111 -4.72 -17.76 7.95
N MET A 112 -3.77 -17.36 7.10
CA MET A 112 -2.34 -17.38 7.43
C MET A 112 -2.02 -16.59 8.71
N PHE A 113 -2.52 -15.36 8.84
CA PHE A 113 -2.31 -14.56 10.05
C PHE A 113 -2.93 -15.20 11.31
N SER A 114 -4.14 -15.76 11.18
CA SER A 114 -4.79 -16.49 12.27
C SER A 114 -3.98 -17.71 12.71
N ASP A 115 -3.55 -18.53 11.76
CA ASP A 115 -2.83 -19.78 12.05
C ASP A 115 -1.44 -19.48 12.62
N TRP A 116 -0.75 -18.46 12.11
CA TRP A 116 0.52 -17.99 12.69
C TRP A 116 0.35 -17.50 14.13
N SER A 117 -0.74 -16.77 14.42
CA SER A 117 -1.05 -16.33 15.79
C SER A 117 -1.27 -17.50 16.75
N LYS A 118 -1.90 -18.59 16.29
CA LYS A 118 -2.08 -19.81 17.10
C LYS A 118 -0.76 -20.49 17.41
N ILE A 119 0.10 -20.66 16.39
CA ILE A 119 1.44 -21.27 16.56
C ILE A 119 2.27 -20.49 17.59
N ILE A 120 2.22 -19.15 17.54
CA ILE A 120 2.94 -18.31 18.51
C ILE A 120 2.42 -18.55 19.94
N LYS A 121 1.10 -18.63 20.13
CA LYS A 121 0.50 -18.90 21.45
C LYS A 121 0.84 -20.28 21.98
N GLU A 122 0.82 -21.30 21.13
CA GLU A 122 1.18 -22.67 21.51
C GLU A 122 2.63 -22.75 21.99
N ARG A 123 3.55 -22.05 21.32
CA ARG A 123 4.96 -21.96 21.76
C ARG A 123 5.18 -21.18 23.05
N GLN A 124 4.28 -20.28 23.42
CA GLN A 124 4.37 -19.51 24.67
C GLN A 124 3.82 -20.26 25.89
N ASN A 125 2.98 -21.27 25.66
CA ASN A 125 2.38 -22.10 26.71
C ASN A 125 3.16 -23.43 26.94
N GLN A 126 4.26 -23.65 26.20
CA GLN A 126 5.25 -24.71 26.42
C GLN A 126 6.44 -24.15 27.20
#